data_AF-I0H8U6-F1
#
_entry.id   AF-I0H8U6-F1
#
_cell.length_a   1.000
_cell.length_b   1.000
_cell.length_c   1.000
_cell.angle_alpha   90.00
_cell.angle_beta   90.00
_cell.angle_gamma   90.00
#
_symmetry.space_group_name_H-M   'P 1'
#
loop_
_entity.id
_entity.type
_entity.pdbx_description
1 polymer ?
#
loop_
_entity_poly.entity_id
_entity_poly.type
_entity_poly.pdbx_seq_one_letter_code
_entity_poly.pdbx_strand_id
1 'polypeptide(L)'
;MPLTPADIQNMAFKAPPAGRRGYGEEEVDAFLDEVEQELARLMEENSTLRTRVTRPEDEIAALRGLLGQLSAERDRAEQRARDLQAELERAHSAPPPAAGGDDRNLRVLMMAQRTADEHLREARGEADGVIADAQARADQLVAEARLSAEGTEAAAQRDHATALDGIVAGRAALQQEIEQLGQLASTYLAALREHVSRQLRDADEPSAYQ
;
A
#
# COMPACT_ATOMS: atom_id res chain seq x y z
N MET A 1 -17.48 15.78 -5.86
CA MET A 1 -16.33 16.06 -4.97
C MET A 1 -16.56 15.27 -3.70
N PRO A 2 -15.57 14.51 -3.20
CA PRO A 2 -15.68 13.85 -1.91
C PRO A 2 -15.73 14.90 -0.79
N LEU A 3 -16.46 14.61 0.28
CA LEU A 3 -16.52 15.44 1.48
C LEU A 3 -15.12 15.58 2.09
N THR A 4 -14.78 16.78 2.53
CA THR A 4 -13.55 17.04 3.32
C THR A 4 -13.89 17.15 4.81
N PRO A 5 -12.90 16.96 5.71
CA PRO A 5 -13.09 17.20 7.14
C PRO A 5 -13.61 18.61 7.42
N ALA A 6 -13.11 19.62 6.69
CA ALA A 6 -13.59 20.99 6.78
C ALA A 6 -15.06 21.15 6.33
N ASP A 7 -15.55 20.33 5.39
CA ASP A 7 -16.96 20.36 5.00
C ASP A 7 -17.87 19.80 6.09
N ILE A 8 -17.39 18.83 6.89
CA ILE A 8 -18.11 18.28 8.05
C ILE A 8 -18.21 19.33 9.15
N GLN A 9 -17.10 20.01 9.45
CA GLN A 9 -17.03 21.03 10.48
C GLN A 9 -17.91 22.26 10.17
N ASN A 10 -18.13 22.57 8.89
CA ASN A 10 -19.01 23.65 8.45
C ASN A 10 -20.46 23.21 8.21
N MET A 11 -20.80 21.95 8.50
CA MET A 11 -22.11 21.38 8.21
C MET A 11 -23.13 21.81 9.26
N ALA A 12 -24.19 22.51 8.84
CA ALA A 12 -25.26 22.95 9.72
C ALA A 12 -26.56 22.18 9.47
N PHE A 13 -27.07 21.51 10.50
CA PHE A 13 -28.37 20.83 10.45
C PHE A 13 -29.51 21.77 10.85
N LYS A 14 -30.68 21.60 10.21
CA LYS A 14 -31.88 22.37 10.56
C LYS A 14 -32.52 21.79 11.82
N ALA A 15 -32.89 22.65 12.76
CA ALA A 15 -33.65 22.24 13.94
C ALA A 15 -34.97 21.54 13.54
N PRO A 16 -35.38 20.48 14.24
CA PRO A 16 -36.62 19.76 13.95
C PRO A 16 -37.84 20.68 14.08
N PRO A 17 -38.87 20.54 13.24
CA PRO A 17 -40.10 21.32 13.35
C PRO A 17 -40.75 21.15 14.72
N ALA A 18 -41.36 22.21 15.24
CA ALA A 18 -42.01 22.21 16.55
C ALA A 18 -42.95 21.00 16.72
N GLY A 19 -42.78 20.25 17.81
CA GLY A 19 -43.57 19.05 18.12
C GLY A 19 -43.05 17.74 17.53
N ARG A 20 -41.93 17.74 16.79
CA ARG A 20 -41.25 16.51 16.34
C ARG A 20 -39.95 16.30 17.11
N ARG A 21 -39.66 15.06 17.47
CA ARG A 21 -38.38 14.66 18.05
C ARG A 21 -37.29 14.70 16.96
N GLY A 22 -36.14 15.28 17.28
CA GLY A 22 -34.92 15.21 16.48
C GLY A 22 -33.77 14.68 17.32
N TYR A 23 -32.60 14.56 16.69
CA TYR A 23 -31.36 14.21 17.40
C TYR A 23 -30.93 15.34 18.34
N GLY A 24 -30.25 14.99 19.44
CA GLY A 24 -29.63 15.98 20.31
C GLY A 24 -28.47 16.65 19.60
N GLU A 25 -28.41 17.97 19.62
CA GLU A 25 -27.34 18.75 18.97
C GLU A 25 -25.96 18.33 19.50
N GLU A 26 -25.81 18.20 20.82
CA GLU A 26 -24.57 17.75 21.46
C GLU A 26 -24.12 16.33 21.04
N GLU A 27 -25.07 15.41 20.86
CA GLU A 27 -24.76 14.03 20.41
C GLU A 27 -24.36 14.01 18.93
N VAL A 28 -25.01 14.84 18.11
CA VAL A 28 -24.68 14.99 16.70
C VAL A 28 -23.31 15.63 16.54
N ASP A 29 -23.02 16.70 17.27
CA ASP A 29 -21.74 17.40 17.23
C ASP A 29 -20.59 16.47 17.65
N ALA A 30 -20.74 15.73 18.75
CA ALA A 30 -19.73 14.76 19.19
C ALA A 30 -19.47 13.64 18.17
N PHE A 31 -20.52 13.18 17.47
CA PHE A 31 -20.37 12.21 16.39
C PHE A 31 -19.68 12.81 15.15
N LEU A 32 -20.00 14.06 14.79
CA LEU A 32 -19.34 14.74 13.67
C LEU A 32 -17.84 14.97 13.95
N ASP A 33 -17.46 15.27 15.19
CA ASP A 33 -16.06 15.38 15.60
C ASP A 33 -15.30 14.05 15.38
N GLU A 34 -15.89 12.92 15.78
CA GLU A 34 -15.31 11.59 15.57
C GLU A 34 -15.17 11.27 14.06
N VAL A 35 -16.20 11.58 13.27
CA VAL A 35 -16.19 11.37 11.82
C VAL A 35 -15.19 12.30 11.13
N GLU A 36 -15.06 13.55 11.56
CA GLU A 36 -14.06 14.50 11.06
C GLU A 36 -12.64 13.96 11.28
N GLN A 37 -12.37 13.49 12.49
CA GLN A 37 -11.07 12.96 12.88
C GLN A 37 -10.69 11.71 12.08
N GLU A 38 -11.63 10.77 11.92
CA GLU A 38 -11.39 9.54 11.17
C GLU A 38 -11.29 9.81 9.66
N LEU A 39 -12.07 10.76 9.12
CA LEU A 39 -11.94 11.17 7.72
C LEU A 39 -10.58 11.83 7.45
N ALA A 40 -10.09 12.67 8.36
CA ALA A 40 -8.77 13.27 8.26
C ALA A 40 -7.66 12.20 8.27
N ARG A 41 -7.74 11.25 9.20
CA ARG A 41 -6.84 10.10 9.28
C ARG A 41 -6.85 9.26 8.00
N LEU A 42 -8.04 8.90 7.51
CA LEU A 42 -8.19 8.12 6.27
C LEU A 42 -7.66 8.87 5.06
N MET A 43 -7.84 10.18 4.98
CA MET A 43 -7.29 10.99 3.89
C MET A 43 -5.76 11.06 3.93
N GLU A 44 -5.16 11.23 5.11
CA GLU A 44 -3.71 11.20 5.30
C GLU A 44 -3.14 9.83 4.95
N GLU A 45 -3.77 8.74 5.42
CA GLU A 45 -3.39 7.38 5.09
C GLU A 45 -3.52 7.11 3.58
N ASN A 46 -4.61 7.55 2.95
CA ASN A 46 -4.80 7.40 1.50
C ASN A 46 -3.74 8.17 0.71
N SER A 47 -3.37 9.38 1.15
CA SER A 47 -2.31 10.17 0.52
C SER A 47 -0.94 9.50 0.64
N THR A 48 -0.66 8.90 1.80
CA THR A 48 0.57 8.17 2.08
C THR A 48 0.63 6.90 1.24
N LEU A 49 -0.46 6.13 1.19
CA LEU A 49 -0.58 4.93 0.37
C LEU A 49 -0.42 5.25 -1.12
N ARG A 50 -1.07 6.30 -1.62
CA ARG A 50 -0.88 6.76 -3.01
C ARG A 50 0.58 7.08 -3.29
N THR A 51 1.24 7.83 -2.41
CA THR A 51 2.66 8.15 -2.54
C THR A 51 3.54 6.90 -2.54
N ARG A 52 3.23 5.92 -1.68
CA ARG A 52 3.94 4.63 -1.61
C ARG A 52 3.75 3.77 -2.86
N VAL A 53 2.62 3.89 -3.57
CA VAL A 53 2.35 3.18 -4.82
C VAL A 53 3.01 3.87 -6.01
N THR A 54 2.94 5.19 -6.09
CA THR A 54 3.51 5.95 -7.21
C THR A 54 5.04 5.86 -7.25
N ARG A 55 5.71 5.86 -6.09
CA ARG A 55 7.18 5.79 -6.02
C ARG A 55 7.80 4.58 -6.75
N PRO A 56 7.39 3.32 -6.48
CA PRO A 56 7.90 2.16 -7.21
C PRO A 56 7.43 2.13 -8.68
N GLU A 57 6.26 2.69 -9.01
CA GLU A 57 5.81 2.79 -10.40
C GLU A 57 6.73 3.68 -11.23
N ASP A 58 7.13 4.84 -10.69
CA ASP A 58 8.09 5.76 -11.32
C ASP A 58 9.48 5.12 -11.46
N GLU A 59 9.93 4.38 -10.44
CA GLU A 59 11.20 3.66 -10.46
C GLU A 59 11.22 2.56 -11.52
N ILE A 60 10.14 1.78 -11.63
CA ILE A 60 9.98 0.76 -12.67
C ILE A 60 9.95 1.41 -14.06
N ALA A 61 9.27 2.54 -14.22
CA ALA A 61 9.24 3.28 -15.48
C ALA A 61 10.63 3.78 -15.89
N ALA A 62 11.39 4.32 -14.93
CA ALA A 62 12.78 4.74 -15.14
C ALA A 62 13.69 3.57 -15.53
N LEU A 63 13.61 2.44 -14.83
CA LEU A 63 14.39 1.24 -15.14
C LEU A 63 14.06 0.68 -16.52
N ARG A 64 12.79 0.65 -16.91
CA ARG A 64 12.38 0.24 -18.27
C ARG A 64 12.94 1.17 -19.34
N GLY A 65 12.94 2.48 -19.08
CA GLY A 65 13.55 3.47 -19.96
C GLY A 65 15.05 3.22 -20.14
N LEU A 66 15.78 3.03 -19.04
CA LEU A 66 17.21 2.73 -19.06
C LEU A 66 17.52 1.43 -19.80
N LEU A 67 16.74 0.37 -19.56
CA LEU A 67 16.91 -0.92 -20.22
C LEU A 67 16.66 -0.81 -21.74
N GLY A 68 15.71 0.03 -22.16
CA GLY A 68 15.47 0.35 -23.57
C GLY A 68 16.60 1.13 -24.22
N GLN A 69 17.27 2.02 -23.48
CA GLN A 69 18.46 2.73 -23.97
C GLN A 69 19.65 1.79 -24.15
N LEU A 70 19.94 0.97 -23.14
CA LEU A 70 21.03 0.00 -23.17
C LEU A 70 20.85 -1.04 -24.27
N SER A 71 19.61 -1.52 -24.49
CA SER A 71 19.34 -2.45 -25.59
C SER A 71 19.58 -1.80 -26.96
N ALA A 72 19.16 -0.54 -27.15
CA ALA A 72 19.42 0.19 -28.39
C ALA A 72 20.92 0.46 -28.63
N GLU A 73 21.69 0.76 -27.59
CA GLU A 73 23.14 0.91 -27.68
C GLU A 73 23.83 -0.41 -28.02
N ARG A 74 23.41 -1.51 -27.39
CA ARG A 74 23.87 -2.87 -27.72
C ARG A 74 23.61 -3.18 -29.19
N ASP A 75 22.39 -2.97 -29.68
CA ASP A 75 22.03 -3.28 -31.07
C ASP A 75 22.88 -2.48 -32.07
N ARG A 76 23.19 -1.21 -31.77
CA ARG A 76 24.11 -0.40 -32.58
C ARG A 76 25.55 -0.88 -32.52
N ALA A 77 26.01 -1.37 -31.36
CA ALA A 77 27.35 -1.95 -31.22
C ALA A 77 27.45 -3.27 -32.00
N GLU A 78 26.43 -4.13 -31.92
CA GLU A 78 26.34 -5.37 -32.69
C GLU A 78 26.33 -5.13 -34.20
N GLN A 79 25.57 -4.14 -34.67
CA GLN A 79 25.56 -3.76 -36.10
C GLN A 79 26.94 -3.32 -36.57
N ARG A 80 27.62 -2.43 -35.81
CA ARG A 80 28.99 -2.00 -36.14
C ARG A 80 29.98 -3.16 -36.17
N ALA A 81 29.87 -4.11 -35.23
CA ALA A 81 30.71 -5.30 -35.21
C ALA A 81 30.46 -6.20 -36.43
N ARG A 82 29.19 -6.39 -36.83
CA ARG A 82 28.83 -7.15 -38.04
C ARG A 82 29.35 -6.49 -39.32
N ASP A 83 29.24 -5.17 -39.42
CA ASP A 83 29.73 -4.43 -40.59
C ASP A 83 31.25 -4.54 -40.73
N LEU A 84 31.99 -4.37 -39.62
CA LEU A 84 33.44 -4.58 -39.58
C LEU A 84 33.83 -6.01 -39.96
N GLN A 85 33.07 -7.00 -39.48
CA GLN A 85 33.32 -8.40 -39.80
C GLN A 85 33.09 -8.70 -41.30
N ALA A 86 32.02 -8.16 -41.89
CA ALA A 86 31.78 -8.29 -43.33
C ALA A 86 32.85 -7.58 -44.18
N GLU A 87 33.39 -6.45 -43.70
CA GLU A 87 34.49 -5.75 -44.36
C GLU A 87 35.80 -6.57 -44.32
N LEU A 88 36.12 -7.18 -43.17
CA LEU A 88 37.26 -8.09 -43.02
C LEU A 88 37.13 -9.34 -43.87
N GLU A 89 35.93 -9.91 -43.98
CA GLU A 89 35.65 -11.07 -44.85
C GLU A 89 35.82 -10.71 -46.34
N ARG A 90 35.35 -9.52 -46.76
CA ARG A 90 35.61 -9.03 -48.14
C ARG A 90 37.10 -8.85 -48.40
N ALA A 91 37.84 -8.28 -47.46
CA ALA A 91 39.29 -8.13 -47.56
C ALA A 91 40.02 -9.49 -47.63
N HIS A 92 39.56 -10.51 -46.89
CA HIS A 92 40.08 -11.88 -46.97
C HIS A 92 39.72 -12.60 -48.28
N SER A 93 38.58 -12.28 -48.89
CA SER A 93 38.13 -12.86 -50.16
C SER A 93 38.79 -12.24 -51.40
N ALA A 94 39.51 -11.12 -51.25
CA ALA A 94 40.26 -10.50 -52.34
C ALA A 94 41.51 -11.35 -52.68
N PRO A 95 41.77 -11.63 -53.97
CA PRO A 95 42.90 -12.49 -54.36
C PRO A 95 44.23 -11.85 -53.92
N PRO A 96 45.12 -12.61 -53.26
CA PRO A 96 46.34 -12.03 -52.68
C PRO A 96 47.29 -11.56 -53.78
N PRO A 97 47.97 -10.41 -53.61
CA PRO A 97 49.14 -10.09 -54.42
C PRO A 97 50.21 -11.14 -54.15
N ALA A 98 50.75 -11.73 -55.22
CA ALA A 98 51.77 -12.76 -55.14
C ALA A 98 53.03 -12.21 -54.44
N ALA A 99 53.31 -12.67 -53.21
CA ALA A 99 54.62 -12.50 -52.59
C ALA A 99 54.86 -13.57 -51.51
N GLY A 100 55.93 -14.34 -51.69
CA GLY A 100 56.37 -15.39 -50.78
C GLY A 100 56.60 -14.90 -49.36
N GLY A 101 55.96 -15.60 -48.42
CA GLY A 101 56.12 -15.40 -46.98
C GLY A 101 55.08 -16.18 -46.16
N ASP A 102 54.66 -17.37 -46.62
CA ASP A 102 53.45 -18.04 -46.12
C ASP A 102 53.54 -18.47 -44.64
N ASP A 103 54.68 -19.00 -44.19
CA ASP A 103 54.73 -19.71 -42.89
C ASP A 103 54.75 -18.76 -41.67
N ARG A 104 55.26 -17.53 -41.83
CA ARG A 104 55.30 -16.53 -40.73
C ARG A 104 53.96 -15.79 -40.60
N ASN A 105 53.31 -15.48 -41.72
CA ASN A 105 51.99 -14.83 -41.73
C ASN A 105 50.89 -15.77 -41.24
N LEU A 106 50.90 -17.04 -41.65
CA LEU A 106 49.98 -18.06 -41.13
C LEU A 106 50.08 -18.24 -39.61
N ARG A 107 51.31 -18.20 -39.06
CA ARG A 107 51.55 -18.37 -37.63
C ARG A 107 51.04 -17.17 -36.82
N VAL A 108 51.18 -15.95 -37.35
CA VAL A 108 50.64 -14.73 -36.74
C VAL A 108 49.11 -14.72 -36.80
N LEU A 109 48.51 -15.14 -37.91
CA LEU A 109 47.04 -15.29 -38.02
C LEU A 109 46.50 -16.33 -37.02
N MET A 110 47.14 -17.50 -36.89
CA MET A 110 46.71 -18.51 -35.92
C MET A 110 46.85 -18.02 -34.46
N MET A 111 47.89 -17.25 -34.14
CA MET A 111 48.02 -16.62 -32.82
C MET A 111 46.90 -15.60 -32.59
N ALA A 112 46.64 -14.72 -33.56
CA ALA A 112 45.58 -13.72 -33.44
C ALA A 112 44.19 -14.36 -33.30
N GLN A 113 43.89 -15.41 -34.07
CA GLN A 113 42.61 -16.13 -34.00
C GLN A 113 42.44 -16.82 -32.64
N ARG A 114 43.49 -17.48 -32.15
CA ARG A 114 43.47 -18.11 -30.82
C ARG A 114 43.24 -17.09 -29.71
N THR A 115 43.91 -15.92 -29.78
CA THR A 115 43.73 -14.85 -28.81
C THR A 115 42.31 -14.25 -28.88
N ALA A 116 41.75 -14.10 -30.09
CA ALA A 116 40.36 -13.65 -30.24
C ALA A 116 39.35 -14.66 -29.66
N ASP A 117 39.54 -15.95 -29.91
CA ASP A 117 38.69 -17.02 -29.35
C ASP A 117 38.77 -17.07 -27.82
N GLU A 118 39.96 -16.82 -27.26
CA GLU A 118 40.18 -16.76 -25.82
C GLU A 118 39.43 -15.58 -25.18
N HIS A 119 39.56 -14.37 -25.74
CA HIS A 119 38.81 -13.21 -25.28
C HIS A 119 37.30 -13.35 -25.44
N LEU A 120 36.82 -14.01 -26.51
CA LEU A 120 35.39 -14.29 -26.67
C LEU A 120 34.86 -15.27 -25.62
N ARG A 121 35.66 -16.26 -25.21
CA ARG A 121 35.28 -17.18 -24.13
C ARG A 121 35.27 -16.48 -22.78
N GLU A 122 36.28 -15.65 -22.51
CA GLU A 122 36.38 -14.86 -21.29
C GLU A 122 35.19 -13.90 -21.16
N ALA A 123 34.92 -13.10 -22.20
CA ALA A 123 33.80 -12.16 -22.22
C ALA A 123 32.44 -12.85 -22.08
N ARG A 124 32.26 -14.05 -22.68
CA ARG A 124 31.04 -14.86 -22.49
C ARG A 124 30.90 -15.34 -21.06
N GLY A 125 31.99 -15.85 -20.46
CA GLY A 125 31.97 -16.29 -19.06
C GLY A 125 31.67 -15.15 -18.09
N GLU A 126 32.24 -13.97 -18.32
CA GLU A 126 31.92 -12.77 -17.54
C GLU A 126 30.46 -12.34 -17.70
N ALA A 127 29.94 -12.34 -18.94
CA ALA A 127 28.54 -12.00 -19.20
C ALA A 127 27.58 -12.98 -18.52
N ASP A 128 27.84 -14.29 -18.63
CA ASP A 128 27.05 -15.33 -17.98
C ASP A 128 27.10 -15.18 -16.45
N GLY A 129 28.26 -14.83 -15.90
CA GLY A 129 28.43 -14.54 -14.46
C GLY A 129 27.61 -13.34 -14.00
N VAL A 130 27.66 -12.23 -14.75
CA VAL A 130 26.85 -11.02 -14.43
C VAL A 130 25.35 -11.32 -14.51
N ILE A 131 24.90 -12.11 -15.48
CA ILE A 131 23.50 -12.51 -15.59
C ILE A 131 23.09 -13.38 -14.40
N ALA A 132 23.92 -14.35 -14.01
CA ALA A 132 23.64 -15.20 -12.85
C ALA A 132 23.57 -14.40 -11.54
N ASP A 133 24.50 -13.46 -11.33
CA ASP A 133 24.51 -12.57 -10.17
C ASP A 133 23.29 -11.64 -10.15
N ALA A 134 22.91 -11.10 -11.30
CA ALA A 134 21.72 -10.26 -11.43
C ALA A 134 20.43 -11.04 -11.13
N GLN A 135 20.32 -12.27 -11.62
CA GLN A 135 19.19 -13.16 -11.33
C GLN A 135 19.13 -13.51 -9.84
N ALA A 136 20.27 -13.88 -9.23
CA ALA A 136 20.32 -14.18 -7.79
C ALA A 136 19.91 -12.99 -6.92
N ARG A 137 20.36 -11.77 -7.27
CA ARG A 137 19.95 -10.54 -6.57
C ARG A 137 18.46 -10.23 -6.75
N ALA A 138 17.92 -10.45 -7.95
CA ALA A 138 16.50 -10.27 -8.22
C ALA A 138 15.64 -11.24 -7.39
N ASP A 139 16.03 -12.52 -7.34
CA ASP A 139 15.34 -13.53 -6.53
C ASP A 139 15.40 -13.20 -5.03
N GLN A 140 16.54 -12.72 -4.54
CA GLN A 140 16.67 -12.23 -3.16
C GLN A 140 15.74 -11.06 -2.87
N LEU A 141 15.69 -10.06 -3.75
CA LEU A 141 14.84 -8.89 -3.57
C LEU A 141 13.35 -9.26 -3.62
N VAL A 142 12.96 -10.19 -4.49
CA VAL A 142 11.59 -10.72 -4.54
C VAL A 142 11.25 -11.48 -3.26
N ALA A 143 12.17 -12.29 -2.74
CA ALA A 143 11.96 -13.01 -1.48
C ALA A 143 11.80 -12.05 -0.28
N GLU A 144 12.66 -11.03 -0.18
CA GLU A 144 12.58 -10.01 0.87
C GLU A 144 11.27 -9.20 0.78
N ALA A 145 10.89 -8.78 -0.43
CA ALA A 145 9.64 -8.07 -0.65
C ALA A 145 8.41 -8.90 -0.26
N ARG A 146 8.42 -10.21 -0.56
CA ARG A 146 7.35 -11.14 -0.15
C ARG A 146 7.26 -11.29 1.37
N LEU A 147 8.40 -11.52 2.04
CA LEU A 147 8.44 -11.63 3.50
C LEU A 147 7.96 -10.33 4.18
N SER A 148 8.36 -9.18 3.65
CA SER A 148 7.91 -7.88 4.14
C SER A 148 6.41 -7.69 3.94
N ALA A 149 5.88 -8.03 2.76
CA ALA A 149 4.45 -7.97 2.46
C ALA A 149 3.64 -8.87 3.41
N GLU A 150 4.03 -10.13 3.56
CA GLU A 150 3.39 -11.07 4.50
C GLU A 150 3.43 -10.55 5.95
N GLY A 151 4.56 -9.95 6.35
CA GLY A 151 4.69 -9.30 7.66
C GLY A 151 3.72 -8.14 7.86
N THR A 152 3.57 -7.28 6.85
CA THR A 152 2.62 -6.15 6.90
C THR A 152 1.16 -6.59 6.89
N GLU A 153 0.81 -7.62 6.11
CA GLU A 153 -0.54 -8.19 6.09
C GLU A 153 -0.88 -8.84 7.43
N ALA A 154 0.05 -9.60 8.02
CA ALA A 154 -0.14 -10.21 9.33
C ALA A 154 -0.28 -9.16 10.45
N ALA A 155 0.44 -8.04 10.37
CA ALA A 155 0.29 -6.92 11.31
C ALA A 155 -1.09 -6.26 11.15
N ALA A 156 -1.49 -5.91 9.92
CA ALA A 156 -2.78 -5.31 9.63
C ALA A 156 -3.95 -6.20 10.08
N GLN A 157 -3.85 -7.53 9.90
CA GLN A 157 -4.86 -8.48 10.38
C GLN A 157 -4.96 -8.51 11.91
N ARG A 158 -3.83 -8.43 12.63
CA ARG A 158 -3.83 -8.37 14.10
C ARG A 158 -4.42 -7.07 14.62
N ASP A 159 -4.07 -5.95 14.00
CA ASP A 159 -4.60 -4.64 14.36
C ASP A 159 -6.11 -4.59 14.11
N HIS A 160 -6.56 -5.13 12.98
CA HIS A 160 -7.99 -5.27 12.68
C HIS A 160 -8.72 -6.14 13.70
N ALA A 161 -8.17 -7.30 14.07
CA ALA A 161 -8.75 -8.16 15.09
C ALA A 161 -8.86 -7.44 16.45
N THR A 162 -7.80 -6.72 16.85
CA THR A 162 -7.77 -5.94 18.08
C THR A 162 -8.81 -4.82 18.06
N ALA A 163 -8.98 -4.13 16.92
CA ALA A 163 -10.01 -3.10 16.76
C ALA A 163 -11.42 -3.68 16.85
N LEU A 164 -11.68 -4.84 16.23
CA LEU A 164 -12.95 -5.54 16.32
C LEU A 164 -13.26 -5.98 17.76
N ASP A 165 -12.28 -6.53 18.47
CA ASP A 165 -12.41 -6.90 19.88
C ASP A 165 -12.74 -5.67 20.74
N GLY A 166 -12.10 -4.52 20.45
CA GLY A 166 -12.42 -3.23 21.07
C GLY A 166 -13.86 -2.79 20.84
N ILE A 167 -14.36 -2.89 19.60
CA ILE A 167 -15.76 -2.56 19.25
C ILE A 167 -16.73 -3.49 19.98
N VAL A 168 -16.43 -4.79 20.04
CA VAL A 168 -17.28 -5.78 20.73
C VAL A 168 -17.32 -5.49 22.24
N ALA A 169 -16.17 -5.17 22.84
CA ALA A 169 -16.10 -4.77 24.24
C ALA A 169 -16.88 -3.47 24.51
N GLY A 170 -16.72 -2.45 23.66
CA GLY A 170 -17.47 -1.20 23.74
C GLY A 170 -18.98 -1.41 23.64
N ARG A 171 -19.43 -2.24 22.69
CA ARG A 171 -20.85 -2.59 22.55
C ARG A 171 -21.38 -3.27 23.82
N ALA A 172 -20.62 -4.20 24.39
CA ALA A 172 -21.02 -4.88 25.62
C ALA A 172 -21.14 -3.92 26.81
N ALA A 173 -20.20 -2.98 26.95
CA ALA A 173 -20.25 -1.95 27.99
C ALA A 173 -21.47 -1.04 27.84
N LEU A 174 -21.75 -0.54 26.62
CA LEU A 174 -22.93 0.28 26.35
C LEU A 174 -24.24 -0.49 26.60
N GLN A 175 -24.30 -1.78 26.25
CA GLN A 175 -25.47 -2.61 26.56
C GLN A 175 -25.68 -2.75 28.07
N GLN A 176 -24.62 -2.96 28.85
CA GLN A 176 -24.72 -3.01 30.31
C GLN A 176 -25.19 -1.67 30.90
N GLU A 177 -24.72 -0.55 30.37
CA GLU A 177 -25.14 0.78 30.82
C GLU A 177 -26.61 1.05 30.52
N ILE A 178 -27.09 0.68 29.32
CA ILE A 178 -28.51 0.75 28.97
C ILE A 178 -29.36 -0.10 29.94
N GLU A 179 -28.89 -1.30 30.29
CA GLU A 179 -29.58 -2.18 31.23
C GLU A 179 -29.65 -1.58 32.64
N GLN A 180 -28.54 -0.98 33.12
CA GLN A 180 -28.48 -0.28 34.41
C GLN A 180 -29.41 0.93 34.46
N LEU A 181 -29.40 1.77 33.41
CA LEU A 181 -30.30 2.92 33.30
C LEU A 181 -31.76 2.47 33.24
N GLY A 182 -32.06 1.37 32.55
CA GLY A 182 -33.39 0.77 32.52
C GLY A 182 -33.86 0.31 33.91
N GLN A 183 -32.99 -0.38 34.65
CA GLN A 183 -33.27 -0.79 36.04
C GLN A 183 -33.49 0.41 36.96
N LEU A 184 -32.64 1.45 36.85
CA LEU A 184 -32.78 2.69 37.60
C LEU A 184 -34.13 3.36 37.33
N ALA A 185 -34.50 3.52 36.06
CA ALA A 185 -35.77 4.13 35.66
C ALA A 185 -36.97 3.34 36.18
N SER A 186 -36.94 2.00 36.10
CA SER A 186 -38.01 1.14 36.62
C SER A 186 -38.18 1.27 38.14
N THR A 187 -37.07 1.35 38.88
CA THR A 187 -37.06 1.52 40.34
C THR A 187 -37.61 2.88 40.72
N TYR A 188 -37.21 3.93 40.01
CA TYR A 188 -37.67 5.29 40.24
C TYR A 188 -39.18 5.43 39.97
N LEU A 189 -39.67 4.84 38.87
CA LEU A 189 -41.10 4.78 38.56
C LEU A 189 -41.90 4.02 39.63
N ALA A 190 -41.38 2.89 40.12
CA ALA A 190 -42.02 2.13 41.18
C ALA A 190 -42.11 2.96 42.49
N ALA A 191 -41.01 3.61 42.89
CA ALA A 191 -40.96 4.46 44.06
C ALA A 191 -41.90 5.67 43.94
N LEU A 192 -41.95 6.31 42.77
CA LEU A 192 -42.87 7.42 42.51
C LEU A 192 -44.33 6.97 42.59
N ARG A 193 -44.64 5.81 42.00
CA ARG A 193 -45.99 5.24 42.00
C ARG A 193 -46.44 4.85 43.40
N GLU A 194 -45.54 4.31 44.22
CA GLU A 194 -45.79 4.05 45.63
C GLU A 194 -46.02 5.34 46.42
N HIS A 195 -45.19 6.36 46.20
CA HIS A 195 -45.31 7.66 46.86
C HIS A 195 -46.67 8.34 46.56
N VAL A 196 -47.06 8.40 45.28
CA VAL A 196 -48.36 8.96 44.87
C VAL A 196 -49.51 8.14 45.43
N SER A 197 -49.41 6.80 45.43
CA SER A 197 -50.45 5.93 45.99
C SER A 197 -50.61 6.12 47.51
N ARG A 198 -49.51 6.41 48.22
CA ARG A 198 -49.52 6.71 49.66
C ARG A 198 -50.18 8.07 49.92
N GLN A 199 -49.82 9.10 49.17
CA GLN A 199 -50.43 10.44 49.26
C GLN A 199 -51.93 10.44 48.97
N LEU A 200 -52.39 9.66 47.98
CA LEU A 200 -53.82 9.51 47.70
C LEU A 200 -54.57 8.83 48.85
N ARG A 201 -53.94 7.82 49.49
CA ARG A 201 -54.54 7.13 50.64
C ARG A 201 -54.68 8.04 51.86
N ASP A 202 -53.65 8.84 52.15
CA ASP A 202 -53.65 9.81 53.25
C ASP A 202 -54.67 10.94 52.99
N ALA A 203 -54.96 11.26 51.72
CA ALA A 203 -55.98 12.25 51.34
C ALA A 203 -57.42 11.69 51.36
N ASP A 204 -57.60 10.38 51.15
CA ASP A 204 -58.89 9.69 51.21
C ASP A 204 -59.29 9.28 52.65
N GLU A 205 -58.38 9.28 53.63
CA GLU A 205 -58.76 9.23 55.03
C GLU A 205 -59.46 10.54 55.42
N PRO A 206 -60.77 10.53 55.72
CA PRO A 206 -61.44 11.75 56.16
C PRO A 206 -60.82 12.17 57.49
N SER A 207 -60.43 13.44 57.61
CA SER A 207 -60.00 14.09 58.84
C SER A 207 -61.06 13.87 59.94
N ALA A 208 -60.92 12.76 60.66
CA ALA A 208 -61.83 12.34 61.71
C ALA A 208 -61.37 12.92 63.04
N TYR A 209 -61.19 14.25 63.13
CA TYR A 209 -61.12 14.93 64.43
C TYR A 209 -61.55 16.40 64.32
N GLN A 210 -62.66 16.68 65.05
CA GLN A 210 -63.21 17.94 65.57
C GLN A 210 -63.97 18.88 64.64
#